data_AF-A0A1B1U7A1-F1
#
_entry.id   AF-A0A1B1U7A1-F1
#
_cell.length_a   1.000
_cell.length_b   1.000
_cell.length_c   1.000
_cell.angle_alpha   90.00
_cell.angle_beta   90.00
_cell.angle_gamma   90.00
#
_symmetry.space_group_name_H-M   'P 1'
#
loop_
_entity.id
_entity.type
_entity.pdbx_description
1 polymer ?
#
loop_
_entity_poly.entity_id
_entity_poly.type
_entity_poly.pdbx_seq_one_letter_code
_entity_poly.pdbx_strand_id
1 'polypeptide(L)'
;MKVFRFNQKLLLSIFVFIVIFMSFALIARIIMHLSYIDWKITQENLSSIFRFYQYGLAYDLRIVASALILPFLLGYICHLFQWGRERFFECFAWIMGIYGFLFTLAYLINYFYFQLYRTQIDIFIFGLINDDTKLILTTAFKDYPLVWGILFALGIGYLSYILARKIAKTSALESDFISPPPPQEASRPCCL
;
A
#
# COMPACT_ATOMS: atom_id res chain seq x y z
N MET A 1 24.08 -7.79 -16.96
CA MET A 1 22.83 -8.54 -16.69
C MET A 1 22.23 -8.34 -15.28
N LYS A 2 22.99 -8.25 -14.17
CA LYS A 2 22.42 -8.10 -12.80
C LYS A 2 21.67 -6.78 -12.54
N VAL A 3 22.11 -5.69 -13.17
CA VAL A 3 21.58 -4.32 -12.98
C VAL A 3 20.17 -4.16 -13.58
N PHE A 4 19.94 -4.68 -14.78
CA PHE A 4 18.63 -4.65 -15.46
C PHE A 4 17.55 -5.40 -14.65
N ARG A 5 17.92 -6.54 -14.06
CA ARG A 5 17.01 -7.35 -13.22
C ARG A 5 16.62 -6.64 -11.92
N PHE A 6 17.47 -5.81 -11.34
CA PHE A 6 17.12 -5.03 -10.14
C PHE A 6 16.02 -4.00 -10.43
N ASN A 7 16.16 -3.23 -11.51
CA ASN A 7 15.18 -2.20 -11.89
C ASN A 7 13.83 -2.81 -12.26
N GLN A 8 13.83 -3.92 -12.98
CA GLN A 8 12.61 -4.65 -13.32
C GLN A 8 11.89 -5.15 -12.06
N LYS A 9 12.62 -5.66 -11.07
CA LYS A 9 12.04 -6.09 -9.78
C LYS A 9 11.46 -4.93 -8.99
N LEU A 10 12.17 -3.80 -8.91
CA LEU A 10 11.69 -2.61 -8.21
C LEU A 10 10.38 -2.11 -8.82
N LEU A 11 10.34 -1.99 -10.15
CA LEU A 11 9.18 -1.49 -10.89
C LEU A 11 7.98 -2.45 -10.76
N LEU A 12 8.20 -3.75 -10.89
CA LEU A 12 7.15 -4.75 -10.71
C LEU A 12 6.61 -4.77 -9.27
N SER A 13 7.48 -4.65 -8.27
CA SER A 13 7.07 -4.62 -6.86
C SER A 13 6.17 -3.40 -6.60
N ILE A 14 6.58 -2.22 -7.06
CA ILE A 14 5.79 -0.99 -6.91
C ILE A 14 4.45 -1.10 -7.64
N PHE A 15 4.45 -1.62 -8.88
CA PHE A 15 3.22 -1.80 -9.64
C PHE A 15 2.22 -2.73 -8.93
N VAL A 16 2.70 -3.84 -8.39
CA VAL A 16 1.87 -4.76 -7.60
C VAL A 16 1.27 -4.06 -6.37
N PHE A 17 2.07 -3.28 -5.63
CA PHE A 17 1.57 -2.54 -4.46
C PHE A 17 0.57 -1.44 -4.84
N ILE A 18 0.74 -0.77 -5.99
CA ILE A 18 -0.27 0.18 -6.50
C ILE A 18 -1.60 -0.55 -6.69
N VAL A 19 -1.61 -1.68 -7.39
CA VAL A 19 -2.83 -2.44 -7.67
C VAL A 19 -3.51 -2.90 -6.38
N ILE A 20 -2.74 -3.39 -5.40
CA ILE A 20 -3.26 -3.87 -4.11
C ILE A 20 -3.89 -2.72 -3.33
N PHE A 21 -3.19 -1.60 -3.13
CA PHE A 21 -3.73 -0.48 -2.36
C PHE A 21 -4.92 0.18 -3.07
N MET A 22 -4.91 0.27 -4.41
CA MET A 22 -6.05 0.75 -5.17
C MET A 22 -7.27 -0.17 -5.06
N SER A 23 -7.05 -1.49 -5.07
CA SER A 23 -8.14 -2.46 -4.87
C SER A 23 -8.73 -2.34 -3.47
N PHE A 24 -7.89 -2.21 -2.45
CA PHE A 24 -8.33 -1.97 -1.08
C PHE A 24 -9.14 -0.66 -0.96
N ALA A 25 -8.65 0.43 -1.52
CA ALA A 25 -9.33 1.73 -1.55
C ALA A 25 -10.71 1.65 -2.22
N LEU A 26 -10.79 0.96 -3.37
CA LEU A 26 -12.05 0.76 -4.08
C LEU A 26 -13.05 -0.03 -3.23
N ILE A 27 -12.62 -1.13 -2.61
CA ILE A 27 -13.48 -1.94 -1.73
C ILE A 27 -13.98 -1.12 -0.55
N ALA A 28 -13.10 -0.38 0.14
CA ALA A 28 -13.47 0.47 1.26
C ALA A 28 -14.49 1.55 0.85
N ARG A 29 -14.31 2.15 -0.34
CA ARG A 29 -15.24 3.14 -0.90
C ARG A 29 -16.60 2.52 -1.23
N ILE A 30 -16.63 1.32 -1.82
CA ILE A 30 -17.87 0.60 -2.10
C ILE A 30 -18.62 0.30 -0.79
N ILE A 31 -17.92 -0.19 0.25
CA ILE A 31 -18.51 -0.46 1.57
C ILE A 31 -19.13 0.82 2.14
N MET A 32 -18.43 1.94 2.06
CA MET A 32 -18.93 3.23 2.52
C MET A 32 -20.17 3.70 1.73
N HIS A 33 -20.15 3.58 0.39
CA HIS A 33 -21.30 3.91 -0.45
C HIS A 33 -22.52 3.08 -0.04
N LEU A 34 -22.36 1.76 0.06
CA LEU A 34 -23.45 0.85 0.42
C LEU A 34 -23.98 1.05 1.84
N SER A 35 -23.13 1.52 2.76
CA SER A 35 -23.52 1.75 4.16
C SER A 35 -24.30 3.04 4.36
N TYR A 36 -24.06 4.07 3.54
CA TYR A 36 -24.53 5.44 3.83
C TYR A 36 -25.34 6.12 2.72
N ILE A 37 -25.28 5.63 1.48
CA ILE A 37 -26.00 6.24 0.36
C ILE A 37 -27.22 5.38 0.02
N ASP A 38 -28.41 6.00 0.06
CA ASP A 38 -29.66 5.33 -0.31
C ASP A 38 -29.67 4.90 -1.78
N TRP A 39 -30.27 3.73 -2.01
CA TRP A 39 -30.38 3.13 -3.35
C TRP A 39 -31.20 4.00 -4.31
N LYS A 40 -32.21 4.71 -3.80
CA LYS A 40 -33.09 5.57 -4.60
C LYS A 40 -32.34 6.76 -5.20
N ILE A 41 -31.52 7.44 -4.39
CA ILE A 41 -30.65 8.54 -4.83
C ILE A 41 -29.63 8.03 -5.86
N THR A 42 -29.19 6.79 -5.68
CA THR A 42 -28.21 6.16 -6.56
C THR A 42 -28.74 5.98 -7.99
N GLN A 43 -29.99 5.52 -8.14
CA GLN A 43 -30.59 5.31 -9.46
C GLN A 43 -30.96 6.61 -10.17
N GLU A 44 -31.35 7.64 -9.43
CA GLU A 44 -31.73 8.93 -10.00
C GLU A 44 -30.52 9.74 -10.51
N ASN A 45 -29.31 9.48 -10.00
CA ASN A 45 -28.10 10.28 -10.26
C ASN A 45 -26.86 9.48 -10.70
N LEU A 46 -27.03 8.53 -11.62
CA LEU A 46 -25.94 7.65 -12.08
C LEU A 46 -24.71 8.40 -12.63
N SER A 47 -24.91 9.49 -13.38
CA SER A 47 -23.81 10.29 -13.96
C SER A 47 -22.96 10.97 -12.88
N SER A 48 -23.60 11.48 -11.83
CA SER A 48 -22.93 12.08 -10.68
C SER A 48 -22.16 11.05 -9.86
N ILE A 49 -22.70 9.84 -9.71
CA ILE A 49 -22.02 8.74 -9.01
C ILE A 49 -20.80 8.25 -9.78
N PHE A 50 -20.91 8.13 -11.10
CA PHE A 50 -19.75 7.78 -11.91
C PHE A 50 -18.62 8.79 -11.72
N ARG A 51 -18.93 10.09 -11.75
CA ARG A 51 -17.96 11.16 -11.45
C ARG A 51 -17.39 11.04 -10.03
N PHE A 52 -18.22 10.74 -9.03
CA PHE A 52 -17.77 10.52 -7.65
C PHE A 52 -16.71 9.41 -7.57
N TYR A 53 -16.92 8.27 -8.25
CA TYR A 53 -15.94 7.19 -8.30
C TYR A 53 -14.67 7.58 -9.08
N GLN A 54 -14.80 8.31 -10.19
CA GLN A 54 -13.65 8.79 -10.96
C GLN A 54 -12.76 9.72 -10.14
N TYR A 55 -13.34 10.75 -9.51
CA TYR A 55 -12.59 11.69 -8.68
C TYR A 55 -12.04 11.01 -7.43
N GLY A 56 -12.81 10.11 -6.82
CA GLY A 56 -12.38 9.30 -5.68
C GLY A 56 -11.14 8.46 -6.00
N LEU A 57 -11.20 7.65 -7.05
CA LEU A 57 -10.08 6.81 -7.48
C LEU A 57 -8.87 7.63 -7.94
N ALA A 58 -9.08 8.76 -8.62
CA ALA A 58 -7.98 9.64 -9.00
C ALA A 58 -7.27 10.24 -7.78
N TYR A 59 -8.03 10.60 -6.73
CA TYR A 59 -7.48 11.07 -5.47
C TYR A 59 -6.70 9.96 -4.74
N ASP A 60 -7.28 8.77 -4.64
CA ASP A 60 -6.64 7.61 -4.00
C ASP A 60 -5.34 7.25 -4.72
N LEU A 61 -5.32 7.28 -6.06
CA LEU A 61 -4.12 7.04 -6.86
C LEU A 61 -3.04 8.08 -6.59
N ARG A 62 -3.39 9.36 -6.38
CA ARG A 62 -2.41 10.40 -6.03
C ARG A 62 -1.76 10.14 -4.68
N ILE A 63 -2.54 9.69 -3.68
CA ILE A 63 -2.02 9.33 -2.35
C ILE A 63 -1.11 8.10 -2.45
N VAL A 64 -1.55 7.06 -3.15
CA VAL A 64 -0.76 5.84 -3.32
C VAL A 64 0.54 6.13 -4.08
N ALA A 65 0.47 6.92 -5.15
CA ALA A 65 1.64 7.32 -5.92
C ALA A 65 2.62 8.17 -5.09
N SER A 66 2.13 9.13 -4.29
CA SER A 66 3.00 9.96 -3.44
C SER A 66 3.65 9.16 -2.32
N ALA A 67 2.99 8.13 -1.78
CA ALA A 67 3.60 7.22 -0.82
C ALA A 67 4.69 6.34 -1.47
N LEU A 68 4.45 5.86 -2.69
CA LEU A 68 5.34 4.93 -3.39
C LEU A 68 6.51 5.59 -4.13
N ILE A 69 6.44 6.90 -4.40
CA ILE A 69 7.56 7.62 -5.01
C ILE A 69 8.80 7.62 -4.11
N LEU A 70 8.62 7.63 -2.79
CA LEU A 70 9.72 7.65 -1.83
C LEU A 70 10.57 6.37 -1.90
N PRO A 71 10.01 5.15 -1.77
CA PRO A 71 10.78 3.92 -1.96
C PRO A 71 11.28 3.76 -3.40
N PHE A 72 10.59 4.30 -4.42
CA PHE A 72 11.10 4.31 -5.79
C PHE A 72 12.39 5.12 -5.91
N LEU A 73 12.41 6.35 -5.38
CA LEU A 73 13.57 7.23 -5.42
C LEU A 73 14.74 6.63 -4.63
N LEU A 74 14.46 6.06 -3.46
CA LEU A 74 15.46 5.38 -2.63
C LEU A 74 16.07 4.19 -3.39
N GLY A 75 15.25 3.40 -4.07
CA GLY A 75 15.70 2.28 -4.91
C GLY A 75 16.55 2.75 -6.10
N TYR A 76 16.20 3.88 -6.71
CA TYR A 76 16.97 4.48 -7.78
C TYR A 76 18.34 5.02 -7.31
N ILE A 77 18.40 5.63 -6.12
CA ILE A 77 19.68 6.06 -5.52
C ILE A 77 20.57 4.84 -5.21
N CYS A 78 20.02 3.78 -4.62
CA CYS A 78 20.75 2.53 -4.39
C CYS A 78 21.28 1.91 -5.69
N HIS A 79 20.54 2.08 -6.79
CA HIS A 79 21.00 1.67 -8.11
C HIS A 79 22.22 2.48 -8.58
N LEU A 80 22.16 3.81 -8.49
CA LEU A 80 23.24 4.71 -8.94
C LEU A 80 24.57 4.43 -8.22
N PHE A 81 24.52 4.25 -6.90
CA PHE A 81 25.72 4.06 -6.08
C PHE A 81 26.13 2.58 -5.92
N GLN A 82 25.39 1.65 -6.53
CA GLN A 82 25.56 0.19 -6.41
C GLN A 82 25.62 -0.37 -4.97
N TRP A 83 25.25 0.45 -3.98
CA TRP A 83 25.40 0.17 -2.56
C TRP A 83 24.08 -0.35 -1.99
N GLY A 84 24.16 -1.44 -1.20
CA GLY A 84 23.07 -1.83 -0.30
C GLY A 84 21.84 -2.46 -0.97
N ARG A 85 21.96 -2.93 -2.22
CA ARG A 85 20.85 -3.54 -2.98
C ARG A 85 20.16 -4.72 -2.27
N GLU A 86 20.91 -5.48 -1.48
CA GLU A 86 20.38 -6.63 -0.73
C GLU A 86 19.55 -6.16 0.47
N ARG A 87 20.05 -5.17 1.22
CA ARG A 87 19.33 -4.57 2.36
C ARG A 87 18.16 -3.69 1.94
N PHE A 88 18.18 -3.16 0.72
CA PHE A 88 17.10 -2.32 0.19
C PHE A 88 15.76 -3.05 0.21
N PHE A 89 15.69 -4.31 -0.23
CA PHE A 89 14.42 -5.06 -0.26
C PHE A 89 13.90 -5.41 1.15
N GLU A 90 14.79 -5.56 2.13
CA GLU A 90 14.40 -5.73 3.54
C GLU A 90 13.81 -4.44 4.10
N CYS A 91 14.45 -3.30 3.83
CA CYS A 91 13.94 -1.98 4.21
C CYS A 91 12.62 -1.66 3.50
N PHE A 92 12.53 -1.95 2.20
CA PHE A 92 11.32 -1.81 1.40
C PHE A 92 10.14 -2.57 1.99
N ALA A 93 10.36 -3.79 2.49
CA ALA A 93 9.30 -4.55 3.12
C ALA A 93 8.76 -3.90 4.39
N TRP A 94 9.66 -3.35 5.23
CA TRP A 94 9.24 -2.57 6.41
C TRP A 94 8.45 -1.32 6.03
N ILE A 95 8.93 -0.58 5.03
CA ILE A 95 8.24 0.60 4.50
C ILE A 95 6.83 0.24 4.03
N MET A 96 6.68 -0.85 3.26
CA MET A 96 5.36 -1.31 2.79
C MET A 96 4.46 -1.78 3.94
N GLY A 97 5.02 -2.38 4.99
CA GLY A 97 4.25 -2.74 6.18
C GLY A 97 3.70 -1.52 6.92
N ILE A 98 4.53 -0.50 7.10
CA ILE A 98 4.14 0.77 7.73
C ILE A 98 3.09 1.48 6.87
N TYR A 99 3.29 1.56 5.56
CA TYR A 99 2.30 2.16 4.66
C TYR A 99 0.99 1.39 4.66
N GLY A 100 1.02 0.06 4.62
CA GLY A 100 -0.20 -0.77 4.70
C GLY A 100 -0.97 -0.51 5.99
N PHE A 101 -0.28 -0.42 7.13
CA PHE A 101 -0.89 -0.09 8.41
C PHE A 101 -1.52 1.31 8.40
N LEU A 102 -0.75 2.35 8.05
CA LEU A 102 -1.22 3.74 8.06
C LEU A 102 -2.35 3.97 7.06
N PHE A 103 -2.27 3.34 5.88
CA PHE A 103 -3.28 3.45 4.84
C PHE A 103 -4.61 2.85 5.30
N THR A 104 -4.60 1.62 5.84
CA THR A 104 -5.81 1.00 6.39
C THR A 104 -6.36 1.79 7.57
N LEU A 105 -5.48 2.29 8.45
CA LEU A 105 -5.89 3.09 9.59
C LEU A 105 -6.60 4.38 9.15
N ALA A 106 -6.09 5.08 8.13
CA ALA A 106 -6.71 6.30 7.60
C ALA A 106 -8.12 6.03 7.05
N TYR A 107 -8.32 4.91 6.34
CA TYR A 107 -9.64 4.51 5.85
C TYR A 107 -10.60 4.13 6.98
N LEU A 108 -10.14 3.45 8.02
CA LEU A 108 -10.94 3.13 9.20
C LEU A 108 -11.36 4.39 9.96
N ILE A 109 -10.42 5.32 10.16
CA ILE A 109 -10.71 6.62 10.78
C ILE A 109 -11.77 7.36 9.95
N ASN A 110 -11.62 7.40 8.62
CA ASN A 110 -12.61 8.02 7.74
C ASN A 110 -13.99 7.38 7.88
N TYR A 111 -14.06 6.04 7.90
CA TYR A 111 -15.31 5.31 8.04
C TYR A 111 -16.01 5.59 9.37
N PHE A 112 -15.30 5.45 10.50
CA PHE A 112 -15.87 5.66 11.83
C PHE A 112 -16.18 7.14 12.10
N TYR A 113 -15.37 8.06 11.59
CA TYR A 113 -15.66 9.49 11.66
C TYR A 113 -16.97 9.82 10.94
N PHE A 114 -17.14 9.31 9.72
CA PHE A 114 -18.38 9.50 8.98
C PHE A 114 -19.57 8.82 9.66
N GLN A 115 -19.36 7.67 10.30
CA GLN A 115 -20.40 7.00 11.08
C GLN A 115 -20.90 7.88 12.22
N LEU A 116 -19.99 8.49 12.98
CA LEU A 116 -20.28 9.28 14.18
C LEU A 116 -20.84 10.66 13.86
N TYR A 117 -20.26 11.37 12.90
CA TYR A 117 -20.59 12.77 12.63
C TYR A 117 -21.44 12.99 11.37
N ARG A 118 -21.63 11.96 10.54
CA ARG A 118 -22.30 12.04 9.22
C ARG A 118 -21.72 13.11 8.29
N THR A 119 -20.47 13.48 8.53
CA THR A 119 -19.73 14.48 7.76
C THR A 119 -18.34 13.94 7.40
N GLN A 120 -17.75 14.51 6.35
CA GLN A 120 -16.35 14.25 6.02
C GLN A 120 -15.44 14.98 7.03
N ILE A 121 -14.19 14.52 7.14
CA ILE A 121 -13.20 15.16 8.02
C ILE A 121 -12.98 16.60 7.52
N ASP A 122 -13.30 17.57 8.39
CA ASP A 122 -13.22 19.00 8.12
C ASP A 122 -12.73 19.74 9.37
N ILE A 123 -12.56 21.06 9.29
CA ILE A 123 -12.04 21.94 10.34
C ILE A 123 -12.81 21.82 11.68
N PHE A 124 -14.03 21.30 11.63
CA PHE A 124 -14.84 20.93 12.80
C PHE A 124 -14.09 20.00 13.76
N ILE A 125 -13.17 19.17 13.27
CA ILE A 125 -12.37 18.27 14.11
C ILE A 125 -11.50 19.04 15.11
N PHE A 126 -11.09 20.27 14.78
CA PHE A 126 -10.34 21.13 15.70
C PHE A 126 -11.20 21.71 16.82
N GLY A 127 -12.53 21.82 16.63
CA GLY A 127 -13.46 22.17 17.70
C GLY A 127 -13.54 21.08 18.77
N LEU A 128 -13.55 19.81 18.35
CA LEU A 128 -13.56 18.63 19.24
C LEU A 128 -12.26 18.45 20.03
N ILE A 129 -11.14 18.99 19.52
CA ILE A 129 -9.85 18.99 20.23
C ILE A 129 -9.85 20.01 21.37
N ASN A 130 -10.66 21.07 21.28
CA ASN A 130 -10.73 22.13 22.28
C ASN A 130 -11.79 21.84 23.37
N ASP A 131 -12.87 21.14 23.04
CA ASP A 131 -13.92 20.74 23.97
C ASP A 131 -13.79 19.26 24.37
N ASP A 132 -13.45 18.99 25.64
CA ASP A 132 -13.49 17.67 26.30
C ASP A 132 -13.19 16.45 25.42
N THR A 133 -12.09 16.50 24.66
CA THR A 133 -11.67 15.44 23.71
C THR A 133 -11.55 14.08 24.37
N LYS A 134 -11.18 14.06 25.66
CA LYS A 134 -11.11 12.83 26.46
C LYS A 134 -12.47 12.16 26.58
N LEU A 135 -13.53 12.92 26.82
CA LEU A 135 -14.88 12.38 26.99
C LEU A 135 -15.41 11.82 25.66
N ILE A 136 -15.16 12.54 24.56
CA ILE A 136 -15.51 12.11 23.20
C ILE A 136 -14.78 10.83 22.83
N LEU A 137 -13.46 10.77 23.06
CA LEU A 137 -12.64 9.60 22.75
C LEU A 137 -13.07 8.39 23.59
N THR A 138 -13.31 8.58 24.89
CA THR A 138 -13.73 7.49 25.78
C THR A 138 -15.09 6.93 25.38
N THR A 139 -16.02 7.80 24.96
CA THR A 139 -17.33 7.39 24.43
C THR A 139 -17.18 6.65 23.10
N ALA A 140 -16.35 7.15 22.19
CA ALA A 140 -16.08 6.49 20.91
C ALA A 140 -15.44 5.10 21.09
N PHE A 141 -14.52 4.93 22.05
CA PHE A 141 -13.94 3.62 22.37
C PHE A 141 -14.94 2.63 22.98
N LYS A 142 -15.98 3.12 23.65
CA LYS A 142 -17.03 2.29 24.24
C LYS A 142 -18.05 1.84 23.19
N ASP A 143 -18.41 2.74 22.27
CA ASP A 143 -19.50 2.52 21.34
C ASP A 143 -19.04 1.92 20.00
N TYR A 144 -17.75 2.07 19.64
CA TYR A 144 -17.20 1.56 18.38
C TYR A 144 -16.06 0.55 18.62
N PRO A 145 -15.97 -0.50 17.78
CA PRO A 145 -14.93 -1.53 17.88
C PRO A 145 -13.56 -1.04 17.37
N LEU A 146 -13.06 0.08 17.90
CA LEU A 146 -11.79 0.71 17.49
C LEU A 146 -10.59 -0.24 17.66
N VAL A 147 -10.59 -1.05 18.72
CA VAL A 147 -9.54 -2.05 18.99
C VAL A 147 -9.47 -3.07 17.85
N TRP A 148 -10.61 -3.57 17.39
CA TRP A 148 -10.68 -4.52 16.27
C TRP A 148 -10.25 -3.86 14.96
N GLY A 149 -10.57 -2.58 14.76
CA GLY A 149 -10.07 -1.80 13.63
C GLY A 149 -8.55 -1.68 13.62
N ILE A 150 -7.93 -1.38 14.76
CA ILE A 150 -6.47 -1.27 14.89
C ILE A 150 -5.81 -2.64 14.65
N LEU A 151 -6.36 -3.71 15.21
CA LEU A 151 -5.87 -5.08 14.96
C LEU A 151 -5.98 -5.46 13.48
N PHE A 152 -7.07 -5.08 12.81
CA PHE A 152 -7.24 -5.28 11.37
C PHE A 152 -6.19 -4.49 10.57
N ALA A 153 -5.95 -3.22 10.91
CA ALA A 153 -4.90 -2.42 10.28
C ALA A 153 -3.50 -3.02 10.48
N LEU A 154 -3.20 -3.51 11.68
CA LEU A 154 -1.96 -4.24 11.96
C LEU A 154 -1.85 -5.51 11.12
N GLY A 155 -2.95 -6.26 10.96
CA GLY A 155 -3.02 -7.42 10.08
C GLY A 155 -2.71 -7.09 8.63
N ILE A 156 -3.30 -6.01 8.08
CA ILE A 156 -3.03 -5.57 6.71
C ILE A 156 -1.60 -5.05 6.54
N GLY A 157 -1.07 -4.31 7.52
CA GLY A 157 0.33 -3.90 7.55
C GLY A 157 1.28 -5.09 7.55
N TYR A 158 1.03 -6.08 8.42
CA TYR A 158 1.82 -7.31 8.48
C TYR A 158 1.73 -8.13 7.18
N LEU A 159 0.54 -8.21 6.58
CA LEU A 159 0.35 -8.88 5.29
C LEU A 159 1.13 -8.19 4.17
N SER A 160 1.08 -6.85 4.12
CA SER A 160 1.86 -6.03 3.17
C SER A 160 3.35 -6.27 3.34
N TYR A 161 3.85 -6.35 4.58
CA TYR A 161 5.23 -6.68 4.89
C TYR A 161 5.62 -8.09 4.40
N ILE A 162 4.82 -9.11 4.70
CA ILE A 162 5.09 -10.49 4.24
C ILE A 162 5.11 -10.55 2.72
N LEU A 163 4.15 -9.89 2.06
CA LEU A 163 4.05 -9.91 0.61
C LEU A 163 5.26 -9.24 -0.03
N ALA A 164 5.70 -8.08 0.49
CA ALA A 164 6.92 -7.41 0.04
C ALA A 164 8.15 -8.32 0.18
N ARG A 165 8.26 -9.04 1.30
CA ARG A 165 9.35 -10.01 1.52
C ARG A 165 9.28 -11.20 0.57
N LYS A 166 8.09 -11.72 0.29
CA LYS A 166 7.92 -12.82 -0.68
C LYS A 166 8.35 -12.40 -2.08
N ILE A 167 7.91 -11.23 -2.54
CA ILE A 167 8.30 -10.69 -3.85
C ILE A 167 9.82 -10.50 -3.93
N ALA A 168 10.45 -10.02 -2.85
CA ALA A 168 11.90 -9.92 -2.76
C ALA A 168 12.61 -11.29 -2.88
N LYS A 169 12.13 -12.32 -2.17
CA LYS A 169 12.76 -13.66 -2.13
C LYS A 169 12.56 -14.49 -3.40
N THR A 170 11.34 -14.55 -3.96
CA THR A 170 11.02 -15.37 -5.14
C THR A 170 11.95 -15.05 -6.31
N SER A 171 12.38 -13.80 -6.40
CA SER A 171 13.22 -13.33 -7.48
C SER A 171 14.72 -13.63 -7.31
N ALA A 172 15.18 -14.09 -6.13
CA ALA A 172 16.55 -14.55 -5.89
C ALA A 172 16.79 -15.97 -6.44
N LEU A 173 15.78 -16.84 -6.34
CA LEU A 173 15.85 -18.21 -6.86
C LEU A 173 15.92 -18.25 -8.40
N GLU A 174 15.29 -17.27 -9.07
CA GLU A 174 15.33 -17.17 -10.53
C GLU A 174 16.65 -16.59 -11.07
N SER A 175 17.55 -16.09 -10.22
CA SER A 175 18.90 -15.70 -10.67
C SER A 175 19.88 -16.85 -10.77
N ASP A 176 19.70 -17.90 -9.97
CA ASP A 176 20.57 -19.09 -9.99
C ASP A 176 20.22 -20.02 -11.16
N PHE A 177 18.96 -20.03 -11.60
CA PHE A 177 18.52 -20.87 -12.72
C PHE A 177 18.93 -20.35 -14.12
N ILE A 178 19.31 -19.07 -14.24
CA ILE A 178 19.57 -18.43 -15.55
C ILE A 178 21.07 -18.24 -15.81
N SER A 179 21.96 -18.58 -14.86
CA SER A 179 23.38 -18.64 -15.19
C SER A 179 23.62 -19.80 -16.15
N PRO A 180 24.08 -19.56 -17.40
CA PRO A 180 24.51 -20.66 -18.25
C PRO A 180 25.62 -21.42 -17.51
N PRO A 181 25.67 -22.76 -17.64
CA PRO A 181 26.75 -23.54 -17.05
C PRO A 181 28.09 -22.93 -17.48
N PRO A 182 29.10 -22.89 -16.59
CA PRO A 182 30.42 -22.39 -16.96
C PRO A 182 30.86 -23.13 -18.24
N PRO A 183 31.48 -22.43 -19.20
CA PRO A 183 31.98 -23.07 -20.41
C PRO A 183 32.84 -24.24 -19.97
N GLN A 184 32.45 -25.45 -20.34
CA GLN A 184 33.28 -26.62 -20.14
C GLN A 184 34.57 -26.34 -20.90
N GLU A 185 35.64 -26.14 -20.14
CA GLU A 185 36.97 -25.87 -20.65
C GLU A 185 37.37 -27.10 -21.45
N ALA A 186 37.13 -27.04 -22.77
CA ALA A 186 37.46 -28.09 -23.70
C ALA A 186 38.95 -28.36 -23.52
N SER A 187 39.24 -29.57 -23.04
CA SER A 187 40.56 -30.16 -22.89
C SER A 187 41.44 -29.76 -24.06
N ARG A 188 42.41 -28.86 -23.80
CA ARG A 188 43.49 -28.59 -24.76
C ARG A 188 44.19 -29.93 -25.02
N PRO A 189 44.30 -30.39 -26.27
CA PRO A 189 45.19 -31.51 -26.53
C PRO A 189 46.60 -31.06 -26.16
N CYS A 190 47.20 -31.76 -25.20
CA CYS A 190 48.63 -31.66 -24.92
C CYS A 190 49.39 -31.82 -26.24
N CYS A 191 50.32 -30.90 -26.49
CA CYS A 191 51.36 -31.07 -27.49
C CYS A 191 52.01 -32.45 -27.33
N LEU A 192 52.09 -33.20 -28.43
CA LEU A 192 53.08 -34.25 -28.69
C LEU A 192 53.28 -34.31 -30.21
#